data_AF-A0A7Y5LR59-F1
#
_entry.id   AF-A0A7Y5LR59-F1
#
_cell.length_a   1.000
_cell.length_b   1.000
_cell.length_c   1.000
_cell.angle_alpha   90.00
_cell.angle_beta   90.00
_cell.angle_gamma   90.00
#
_symmetry.space_group_name_H-M   'P 1'
#
loop_
_entity.id
_entity.type
_entity.pdbx_description
1 polymer ?
#
loop_
_entity_poly.entity_id
_entity_poly.type
_entity_poly.pdbx_seq_one_letter_code
_entity_poly.pdbx_strand_id
1 'polypeptide(L)'
;MPSPSKSGVQFGGRRYYAVALSDFPNTGFSFTCWVRNNGSGPVAFIGSRDQGATVDATTTTFAIRLNGGAVEVDVLSDQLSAAAPALMDNDSHHIAVTFTQPTGSATAQVTVYVDAQQVGAKTLSMLPDGGLVRMLQTSNPLMLGAEPADPAGDDPNVPRNLLASPLT
;
A
#
# COMPACT_ATOMS: atom_id res chain seq x y z
N MET A 1 -10.16 23.53 -20.83
CA MET A 1 -8.81 23.31 -20.30
C MET A 1 -8.37 21.92 -20.73
N PRO A 2 -7.18 21.73 -21.31
CA PRO A 2 -6.68 20.39 -21.62
C PRO A 2 -6.45 19.62 -20.31
N SER A 3 -6.98 18.40 -20.21
CA SER A 3 -6.72 17.51 -19.08
C SER A 3 -5.21 17.26 -18.97
N PRO A 4 -4.61 17.30 -17.76
CA PRO A 4 -3.20 16.98 -17.60
C PRO A 4 -2.93 15.60 -18.19
N SER A 5 -1.84 15.48 -18.95
CA SER A 5 -1.39 14.19 -19.49
C SER A 5 -1.14 13.24 -18.32
N LYS A 6 -2.00 12.23 -18.16
CA LYS A 6 -1.83 11.19 -17.14
C LYS A 6 -0.65 10.32 -17.56
N SER A 7 0.50 10.46 -16.89
CA SER A 7 1.57 9.46 -16.95
C SER A 7 1.12 8.25 -16.14
N GLY A 8 1.10 7.07 -16.76
CA GLY A 8 0.67 5.83 -16.13
C GLY A 8 1.68 4.71 -16.35
N VAL A 9 1.81 3.83 -15.36
CA VAL A 9 2.59 2.60 -15.46
C VAL A 9 1.60 1.44 -15.49
N GLN A 10 1.77 0.51 -16.42
CA GLN A 10 0.99 -0.72 -16.45
C GLN A 10 1.73 -1.82 -15.70
N PHE A 11 1.08 -2.36 -14.67
CA PHE A 11 1.56 -3.53 -13.96
C PHE A 11 0.85 -4.76 -14.53
N GLY A 12 1.63 -5.72 -15.04
CA GLY A 12 1.13 -7.03 -15.47
C GLY A 12 1.92 -8.12 -14.77
N GLY A 13 1.23 -9.15 -14.25
CA GLY A 13 1.84 -10.21 -13.46
C GLY A 13 2.46 -9.68 -12.15
N ARG A 14 3.59 -10.26 -11.72
CA ARG A 14 4.27 -9.94 -10.45
C ARG A 14 5.23 -8.73 -10.56
N ARG A 15 4.87 -7.71 -11.34
CA ARG A 15 5.71 -6.52 -11.54
C ARG A 15 5.39 -5.45 -10.51
N TYR A 16 6.44 -4.80 -10.01
CA TYR A 16 6.32 -3.74 -9.02
C TYR A 16 7.33 -2.62 -9.29
N TYR A 17 7.04 -1.44 -8.76
CA TYR A 17 7.97 -0.31 -8.70
C TYR A 17 8.29 -0.03 -7.23
N ALA A 18 9.58 -0.02 -6.87
CA ALA A 18 10.03 0.25 -5.51
C ALA A 18 10.61 1.67 -5.44
N VAL A 19 10.05 2.48 -4.55
CA VAL A 19 10.47 3.86 -4.30
C VAL A 19 11.18 3.91 -2.96
N ALA A 20 12.48 4.20 -2.99
CA ALA A 20 13.22 4.46 -1.76
C ALA A 20 12.65 5.73 -1.10
N LEU A 21 12.29 5.60 0.17
CA LEU A 21 11.83 6.70 1.00
C LEU A 21 12.95 7.03 1.99
N SER A 22 13.38 8.29 2.03
CA SER A 22 14.36 8.74 3.01
C SER A 22 13.77 8.79 4.41
N ASP A 23 12.48 9.15 4.50
CA ASP A 23 11.66 9.17 5.70
C ASP A 23 10.21 8.95 5.31
N PHE A 24 9.43 8.32 6.18
CA PHE A 24 7.98 8.22 6.01
C PHE A 24 7.24 8.89 7.18
N PRO A 25 6.26 9.76 6.91
CA PRO A 25 5.50 10.47 7.94
C PRO A 25 4.74 9.51 8.87
N ASN A 26 4.83 9.76 10.17
CA ASN A 26 4.28 8.90 11.22
C ASN A 26 3.07 9.48 11.97
N THR A 27 2.76 10.76 11.79
CA THR A 27 1.58 11.43 12.40
C THR A 27 0.46 11.70 11.42
N GLY A 28 0.74 11.68 10.12
CA GLY A 28 -0.29 11.81 9.10
C GLY A 28 0.26 11.84 7.69
N PHE A 29 -0.45 11.19 6.78
CA PHE A 29 -0.09 11.15 5.37
C PHE A 29 -1.30 10.83 4.50
N SER A 30 -1.14 11.08 3.20
CA SER A 30 -2.09 10.68 2.19
C SER A 30 -1.37 9.92 1.09
N PHE A 31 -1.91 8.77 0.71
CA PHE A 31 -1.58 8.10 -0.54
C PHE A 31 -2.66 8.42 -1.57
N THR A 32 -2.28 8.94 -2.72
CA THR A 32 -3.22 9.23 -3.81
C THR A 32 -2.72 8.67 -5.12
N CYS A 33 -3.62 8.10 -5.91
CA CYS A 33 -3.29 7.61 -7.25
C CYS A 33 -4.52 7.58 -8.14
N TRP A 34 -4.27 7.58 -9.45
CA TRP A 34 -5.27 7.18 -10.43
C TRP A 34 -5.06 5.71 -10.76
N VAL A 35 -6.11 4.90 -10.68
CA VAL A 35 -6.09 3.49 -11.05
C VAL A 35 -7.05 3.24 -12.20
N ARG A 36 -6.67 2.31 -13.07
CA ARG A 36 -7.58 1.68 -14.03
C ARG A 36 -7.41 0.19 -13.87
N ASN A 37 -8.49 -0.52 -13.54
CA ASN A 37 -8.40 -1.93 -13.20
C ASN A 37 -9.70 -2.67 -13.54
N ASN A 38 -9.58 -3.99 -13.74
CA ASN A 38 -10.68 -4.92 -13.98
C ASN A 38 -10.49 -6.22 -13.17
N GLY A 39 -9.75 -6.17 -12.08
CA GLY A 39 -9.42 -7.33 -11.26
C GLY A 39 -8.93 -6.95 -9.87
N SER A 40 -8.79 -7.95 -8.99
CA SER A 40 -8.25 -7.71 -7.65
C SER A 40 -6.73 -7.68 -7.67
N GLY A 41 -6.12 -6.93 -6.75
CA GLY A 41 -4.68 -6.89 -6.60
C GLY A 41 -4.17 -5.76 -5.71
N PRO A 42 -2.89 -5.83 -5.31
CA PRO A 42 -2.22 -4.76 -4.59
C PRO A 42 -2.08 -3.49 -5.45
N VAL A 43 -2.20 -2.35 -4.78
CA VAL A 43 -1.97 -1.02 -5.37
C VAL A 43 -0.67 -0.43 -4.84
N ALA A 44 -0.53 -0.42 -3.51
CA ALA A 44 0.61 0.15 -2.82
C ALA A 44 0.82 -0.49 -1.46
N PHE A 45 2.07 -0.61 -1.00
CA PHE A 45 2.37 -1.12 0.33
C PHE A 45 3.75 -0.67 0.83
N ILE A 46 3.88 -0.60 2.16
CA ILE A 46 5.09 -0.27 2.93
C ILE A 46 5.15 -1.25 4.11
N GLY A 47 6.27 -1.97 4.26
CA GLY A 47 6.44 -2.98 5.30
C GLY A 47 7.75 -3.76 5.20
N SER A 48 8.10 -4.48 6.28
CA SER A 48 9.34 -5.26 6.41
C SER A 48 9.29 -6.55 5.60
N ARG A 49 10.24 -6.68 4.67
CA ARG A 49 10.69 -7.96 4.13
C ARG A 49 11.82 -8.47 5.03
N ASP A 50 11.48 -9.13 6.14
CA ASP A 50 12.40 -10.16 6.60
C ASP A 50 12.32 -11.33 5.62
N GLN A 51 13.48 -11.81 5.21
CA GLN A 51 13.71 -12.62 4.02
C GLN A 51 13.08 -14.03 4.09
N GLY A 52 11.78 -14.15 3.84
CA GLY A 52 11.15 -15.43 3.53
C GLY A 52 10.00 -15.87 4.43
N ALA A 53 9.17 -14.94 4.91
CA ALA A 53 7.90 -15.27 5.53
C ALA A 53 6.75 -14.66 4.73
N THR A 54 5.72 -15.48 4.48
CA THR A 54 4.35 -15.08 4.13
C THR A 54 3.95 -13.76 4.77
N VAL A 55 3.18 -12.93 4.05
CA VAL A 55 2.51 -11.72 4.56
C VAL A 55 1.94 -12.00 5.95
N ASP A 56 2.70 -11.58 6.96
CA ASP A 56 2.34 -11.67 8.36
C ASP A 56 1.92 -10.24 8.77
N ALA A 57 0.78 -10.14 9.44
CA ALA A 57 0.26 -8.90 9.99
C ALA A 57 1.23 -8.21 10.98
N THR A 58 2.33 -8.87 11.38
CA THR A 58 3.40 -8.29 12.21
C THR A 58 4.46 -7.52 11.41
N THR A 59 4.55 -7.67 10.08
CA THR A 59 5.60 -7.04 9.26
C THR A 59 5.07 -6.06 8.21
N THR A 60 3.80 -6.16 7.83
CA THR A 60 3.15 -5.19 6.94
C THR A 60 2.68 -3.99 7.73
N THR A 61 3.26 -2.82 7.46
CA THR A 61 2.92 -1.60 8.19
C THR A 61 1.71 -0.90 7.59
N PHE A 62 1.65 -0.85 6.26
CA PHE A 62 0.57 -0.21 5.52
C PHE A 62 0.41 -0.86 4.14
N ALA A 63 -0.80 -1.25 3.75
CA ALA A 63 -1.09 -1.75 2.41
C ALA A 63 -2.43 -1.26 1.90
N ILE A 64 -2.52 -1.02 0.59
CA ILE A 64 -3.74 -0.69 -0.13
C ILE A 64 -3.93 -1.74 -1.23
N ARG A 65 -5.09 -2.37 -1.24
CA ARG A 65 -5.46 -3.43 -2.18
C ARG A 65 -6.84 -3.15 -2.76
N LEU A 66 -7.04 -3.64 -3.96
CA LEU A 66 -8.35 -3.73 -4.59
C LEU A 66 -8.82 -5.18 -4.50
N ASN A 67 -9.99 -5.40 -3.92
CA ASN A 67 -10.53 -6.75 -3.75
C ASN A 67 -12.02 -6.77 -4.07
N GLY A 68 -12.39 -7.35 -5.21
CA GLY A 68 -13.79 -7.59 -5.55
C GLY A 68 -14.70 -6.35 -5.54
N GLY A 69 -14.17 -5.18 -5.93
CA GLY A 69 -14.91 -3.92 -5.86
C GLY A 69 -14.89 -3.25 -4.49
N ALA A 70 -13.92 -3.57 -3.64
CA ALA A 70 -13.60 -2.82 -2.43
C ALA A 70 -12.16 -2.31 -2.46
N VAL A 71 -11.93 -1.21 -1.75
CA VAL A 71 -10.59 -0.78 -1.35
C VAL A 71 -10.33 -1.33 0.04
N GLU A 72 -9.33 -2.19 0.16
CA GLU A 72 -8.84 -2.71 1.42
C GLU A 72 -7.60 -1.93 1.84
N VAL A 73 -7.60 -1.46 3.09
CA VAL A 73 -6.47 -0.79 3.71
C VAL A 73 -6.09 -1.58 4.95
N ASP A 74 -4.89 -2.16 4.92
CA ASP A 74 -4.29 -2.82 6.06
C ASP A 74 -3.34 -1.83 6.74
N VAL A 75 -3.49 -1.67 8.04
CA VAL A 75 -2.59 -0.92 8.89
C VAL A 75 -2.27 -1.82 10.07
N LEU A 76 -1.09 -2.45 10.06
CA LEU A 76 -0.70 -3.45 11.06
C LEU A 76 -1.67 -4.64 11.08
N SER A 77 -2.19 -4.99 12.26
CA SER A 77 -3.20 -6.02 12.45
C SER A 77 -4.63 -5.56 12.16
N ASP A 78 -4.83 -4.26 11.89
CA ASP A 78 -6.14 -3.70 11.59
C ASP A 78 -6.37 -3.62 10.08
N GLN A 79 -7.60 -3.95 9.68
CA GLN A 79 -8.05 -3.80 8.30
C GLN A 79 -9.30 -2.93 8.21
N LEU A 80 -9.36 -2.08 7.18
CA LEU A 80 -10.57 -1.42 6.70
C LEU A 80 -10.89 -1.96 5.30
N SER A 81 -12.12 -2.40 5.07
CA SER A 81 -12.64 -2.72 3.75
C SER A 81 -13.77 -1.76 3.41
N ALA A 82 -13.60 -0.98 2.34
CA ALA A 82 -14.54 0.05 1.89
C ALA A 82 -15.09 -0.29 0.51
N ALA A 83 -16.40 -0.49 0.41
CA ALA A 83 -17.06 -0.84 -0.84
C ALA A 83 -16.94 0.30 -1.88
N ALA A 84 -16.46 -0.04 -3.07
CA ALA A 84 -16.26 0.84 -4.20
C ALA A 84 -16.42 0.04 -5.52
N PRO A 85 -17.62 -0.48 -5.82
CA PRO A 85 -17.83 -1.44 -6.91
C PRO A 85 -17.47 -0.90 -8.30
N ALA A 86 -17.52 0.42 -8.49
CA ALA A 86 -17.12 1.07 -9.73
C ALA A 86 -15.62 0.88 -10.05
N LEU A 87 -14.75 0.58 -9.08
CA LEU A 87 -13.31 0.42 -9.34
C LEU A 87 -12.94 -0.74 -10.28
N MET A 88 -13.88 -1.63 -10.57
CA MET A 88 -13.69 -2.85 -11.38
C MET A 88 -14.38 -2.74 -12.75
N ASP A 89 -14.50 -1.55 -13.32
CA ASP A 89 -15.16 -1.30 -14.61
C ASP A 89 -14.18 -1.01 -15.77
N ASN A 90 -12.87 -1.10 -15.52
CA ASN A 90 -11.80 -0.76 -16.46
C ASN A 90 -11.76 0.74 -16.87
N ASP A 91 -12.48 1.61 -16.17
CA ASP A 91 -12.33 3.06 -16.26
C ASP A 91 -11.32 3.59 -15.24
N SER A 92 -10.98 4.87 -15.38
CA SER A 92 -9.99 5.51 -14.53
C SER A 92 -10.63 6.18 -13.33
N HIS A 93 -10.30 5.71 -12.13
CA HIS A 93 -10.77 6.26 -10.87
C HIS A 93 -9.62 6.86 -10.06
N HIS A 94 -9.94 7.87 -9.27
CA HIS A 94 -9.01 8.46 -8.31
C HIS A 94 -9.24 7.84 -6.93
N ILE A 95 -8.19 7.22 -6.36
CA ILE A 95 -8.20 6.72 -4.99
C ILE A 95 -7.34 7.64 -4.14
N ALA A 96 -7.88 8.03 -2.98
CA ALA A 96 -7.10 8.65 -1.92
C ALA A 96 -7.34 7.92 -0.60
N VAL A 97 -6.26 7.55 0.08
CA VAL A 97 -6.29 7.00 1.43
C VAL A 97 -5.54 7.95 2.34
N THR A 98 -6.18 8.39 3.41
CA THR A 98 -5.57 9.26 4.41
C THR A 98 -5.38 8.51 5.71
N PHE A 99 -4.27 8.77 6.37
CA PHE A 99 -3.98 8.36 7.73
C PHE A 99 -3.71 9.62 8.55
N THR A 100 -4.34 9.74 9.72
CA THR A 100 -4.12 10.87 10.64
C THR A 100 -4.07 10.37 12.06
N GLN A 101 -2.99 10.68 12.77
CA GLN A 101 -2.86 10.51 14.21
C GLN A 101 -2.50 11.85 14.85
N PRO A 102 -3.44 12.49 15.57
CA PRO A 102 -3.13 13.69 16.32
C PRO A 102 -2.01 13.43 17.34
N THR A 103 -1.10 14.39 17.51
CA THR A 103 0.00 14.29 18.48
C THR A 103 -0.54 14.00 19.88
N GLY A 104 -0.05 12.93 20.51
CA GLY A 104 -0.47 12.51 21.85
C GLY A 104 -1.79 11.73 21.89
N SER A 105 -2.40 11.41 20.73
CA SER A 105 -3.61 10.58 20.67
C SER A 105 -3.29 9.10 20.75
N ALA A 106 -4.10 8.37 21.53
CA ALA A 106 -4.13 6.91 21.55
C ALA A 106 -4.98 6.30 20.41
N THR A 107 -5.44 7.13 19.47
CA THR A 107 -6.20 6.70 18.31
C THR A 107 -5.69 7.38 17.04
N ALA A 108 -5.85 6.69 15.91
CA ALA A 108 -5.65 7.24 14.57
C ALA A 108 -6.87 6.96 13.71
N GLN A 109 -7.01 7.71 12.62
CA GLN A 109 -8.07 7.54 11.65
C GLN A 109 -7.48 7.19 10.29
N VAL A 110 -8.07 6.18 9.65
CA VAL A 110 -7.88 5.87 8.23
C VAL A 110 -9.15 6.21 7.50
N THR A 111 -9.07 6.95 6.40
CA THR A 111 -10.21 7.30 5.55
C THR A 111 -9.91 7.01 4.10
N VAL A 112 -10.87 6.42 3.40
CA VAL A 112 -10.77 6.07 1.97
C VAL A 112 -11.74 6.93 1.18
N TYR A 113 -11.22 7.52 0.10
CA TYR A 113 -11.97 8.26 -0.90
C TYR A 113 -11.80 7.63 -2.27
N VAL A 114 -12.89 7.54 -3.02
CA VAL A 114 -12.93 7.18 -4.45
C VAL A 114 -13.63 8.29 -5.19
N ASP A 115 -12.98 8.85 -6.20
CA ASP A 115 -13.48 9.98 -7.00
C ASP A 115 -13.97 11.16 -6.13
N ALA A 116 -13.18 11.46 -5.09
CA ALA A 116 -13.44 12.47 -4.06
C ALA A 116 -14.62 12.20 -3.12
N GLN A 117 -15.31 11.06 -3.25
CA GLN A 117 -16.33 10.62 -2.29
C GLN A 117 -15.72 9.72 -1.23
N GLN A 118 -15.99 10.02 0.04
CA GLN A 118 -15.60 9.13 1.13
C GLN A 118 -16.42 7.84 1.08
N VAL A 119 -15.74 6.71 0.95
CA VAL A 119 -16.37 5.37 0.85
C VAL A 119 -16.15 4.51 2.08
N GLY A 120 -15.22 4.90 2.96
CA GLY A 120 -14.98 4.20 4.22
C GLY A 120 -14.09 4.98 5.17
N ALA A 121 -14.24 4.70 6.46
CA ALA A 121 -13.33 5.19 7.49
C ALA A 121 -13.25 4.19 8.64
N LYS A 122 -12.10 4.13 9.31
CA LYS A 122 -11.89 3.32 10.50
C LYS A 122 -11.09 4.10 11.53
N THR A 123 -11.53 4.06 12.78
CA THR A 123 -10.72 4.48 13.92
C THR A 123 -9.92 3.29 14.42
N LEU A 124 -8.61 3.45 14.51
CA LEU A 124 -7.68 2.48 15.03
C LEU A 124 -7.38 2.80 16.49
N SER A 125 -7.48 1.80 17.37
CA SER A 125 -7.14 1.92 18.79
C SER A 125 -5.70 1.49 19.00
N MET A 126 -4.89 2.34 19.63
CA MET A 126 -3.46 2.06 19.83
C MET A 126 -3.18 1.36 21.15
N LEU A 127 -2.04 0.67 21.20
CA LEU A 127 -1.49 0.17 22.45
C LEU A 127 -1.29 1.34 23.45
N PRO A 128 -1.46 1.10 24.77
CA PRO A 128 -1.45 2.14 25.81
C PRO A 128 -0.19 3.03 25.84
N ASP A 129 0.90 2.57 25.22
CA ASP A 129 2.24 3.14 25.33
C ASP A 129 2.55 4.17 24.21
N GLY A 130 1.55 4.54 23.39
CA GLY A 130 1.73 5.49 22.27
C GLY A 130 2.41 4.88 21.03
N GLY A 131 2.36 3.56 20.89
CA GLY A 131 3.26 2.73 20.08
C GLY A 131 3.27 2.88 18.55
N LEU A 132 2.41 3.67 17.91
CA LEU A 132 2.45 3.79 16.43
C LEU A 132 3.50 4.75 15.89
N VAL A 133 3.96 5.72 16.69
CA VAL A 133 4.87 6.79 16.22
C VAL A 133 6.19 6.22 15.67
N ARG A 134 6.55 4.98 16.03
CA ARG A 134 7.74 4.28 15.53
C ARG A 134 7.49 3.31 14.37
N MET A 135 6.23 2.97 14.06
CA MET A 135 5.92 1.79 13.24
C MET A 135 6.05 2.02 11.74
N LEU A 136 5.82 3.25 11.27
CA LEU A 136 6.05 3.65 9.87
C LEU A 136 7.47 4.18 9.62
N GLN A 137 8.36 4.16 10.61
CA GLN A 137 9.79 4.53 10.45
C GLN A 137 10.58 3.45 9.71
N THR A 138 9.94 2.76 8.78
CA THR A 138 10.60 1.72 8.01
C THR A 138 11.49 2.42 6.98
N SER A 139 12.76 2.02 6.88
CA SER A 139 13.60 2.33 5.73
C SER A 139 13.20 1.52 4.49
N ASN A 140 12.03 0.87 4.52
CA ASN A 140 11.57 0.02 3.44
C ASN A 140 11.01 0.90 2.31
N PRO A 141 11.22 0.48 1.06
CA PRO A 141 10.67 1.20 -0.06
C PRO A 141 9.14 1.13 -0.06
N LEU A 142 8.50 2.21 -0.53
CA LEU A 142 7.12 2.14 -0.98
C LEU A 142 7.08 1.32 -2.26
N MET A 143 6.31 0.26 -2.26
CA MET A 143 6.13 -0.61 -3.42
C MET A 143 4.77 -0.33 -4.06
N LEU A 144 4.76 -0.22 -5.38
CA LEU A 144 3.56 0.02 -6.20
C LEU A 144 3.33 -1.15 -7.16
N GLY A 145 2.08 -1.53 -7.35
CA GLY A 145 1.70 -2.70 -8.15
C GLY A 145 1.80 -3.99 -7.34
N ALA A 146 2.45 -5.01 -7.88
CA ALA A 146 2.52 -6.33 -7.26
C ALA A 146 3.36 -6.37 -5.97
N GLU A 147 3.08 -7.36 -5.13
CA GLU A 147 4.00 -7.74 -4.06
C GLU A 147 5.15 -8.57 -4.64
N PRO A 148 6.43 -8.32 -4.28
CA PRO A 148 7.53 -9.17 -4.70
C PRO A 148 7.28 -10.61 -4.23
N ALA A 149 7.68 -11.56 -5.06
CA ALA A 149 7.64 -12.97 -4.69
C ALA A 149 8.42 -13.22 -3.39
N ASP A 150 7.89 -14.13 -2.57
CA ASP A 150 8.67 -14.76 -1.51
C ASP A 150 9.85 -15.51 -2.14
N PRO A 151 11.11 -15.14 -1.84
CA PRO A 151 12.27 -15.88 -2.34
C PRO A 151 12.38 -17.30 -1.75
N ALA A 152 11.55 -17.68 -0.77
CA ALA A 152 11.43 -19.06 -0.28
C ALA A 152 10.45 -19.92 -1.10
N GLY A 153 9.70 -19.31 -2.04
CA GLY A 153 8.74 -20.00 -2.90
C GLY A 153 9.28 -20.42 -4.27
N ASP A 154 10.48 -19.98 -4.64
CA ASP A 154 11.18 -20.39 -5.86
C ASP A 154 12.43 -21.21 -5.46
N ASP A 155 12.56 -22.39 -6.06
CA ASP A 155 13.61 -23.41 -5.89
C ASP A 155 14.90 -22.95 -5.18
N PRO A 156 15.27 -23.55 -4.02
CA PRO A 156 16.48 -23.20 -3.27
C PRO A 156 17.79 -23.41 -4.06
N ASN A 157 17.73 -24.00 -5.25
CA ASN A 157 18.90 -24.22 -6.11
C ASN A 157 19.15 -23.10 -7.14
N VAL A 158 18.34 -22.04 -7.19
CA VAL A 158 18.60 -20.91 -8.10
C VAL A 158 19.62 -19.94 -7.47
N PRO A 159 20.81 -19.75 -8.07
CA PRO A 159 21.83 -18.86 -7.52
C PRO A 159 21.34 -17.41 -7.45
N ARG A 160 21.41 -16.81 -6.26
CA ARG A 160 20.93 -15.46 -5.90
C ARG A 160 21.77 -14.30 -6.48
N ASN A 161 22.27 -14.42 -7.70
CA ASN A 161 23.21 -13.46 -8.30
C ASN A 161 22.64 -12.70 -9.51
N LEU A 162 21.36 -12.33 -9.46
CA LEU A 162 20.70 -11.52 -10.50
C LEU A 162 20.02 -10.25 -9.94
N LEU A 163 20.63 -9.63 -8.93
CA LEU A 163 20.33 -8.25 -8.56
C LEU A 163 21.48 -7.35 -9.05
N ALA A 164 21.09 -6.30 -9.79
CA ALA A 164 21.91 -5.31 -10.48
C ALA A 164 22.39 -5.70 -11.89
N SER A 165 21.53 -5.54 -12.89
CA SER A 165 22.00 -4.93 -14.14
C SER A 165 21.79 -3.41 -14.00
N PRO A 166 22.85 -2.60 -13.93
CA PRO A 166 22.69 -1.16 -14.15
C PRO A 166 22.24 -0.97 -15.60
N LEU A 167 21.27 -0.07 -15.79
CA LEU A 167 20.89 0.42 -17.11
C LEU A 167 22.14 0.97 -17.81
N THR A 168 22.46 0.43 -18.99
CA THR A 168 23.21 1.13 -20.05
C THR A 168 22.30 1.26 -21.25
#